data_AF-Q2MKK5-F1
#
_entry.id   AF-Q2MKK5-F1
#
_cell.length_a   1.000
_cell.length_b   1.000
_cell.length_c   1.000
_cell.angle_alpha   90.00
_cell.angle_beta   90.00
_cell.angle_gamma   90.00
#
_symmetry.space_group_name_H-M   'P 1'
#
loop_
_entity.id
_entity.type
_entity.pdbx_description
1 polymer ?
#
loop_
_entity_poly.entity_id
_entity_poly.type
_entity_poly.pdbx_seq_one_letter_code
_entity_poly.pdbx_strand_id
1 'polypeptide(L)'
;LRCDRNPQYVLESDGSLRNGYTLRVLNMVPTPRDVNISLVGLEGATMRIPEFGKEDARSFTVHAEPDAATTLKVFVTRKPTGAAINEFLFVIEDTDHADRATYRAAFNAPGGIK
;
A
#
# COMPACT_ATOMS: atom_id res chain seq x y z
N LEU A 1 -19.55 -10.66 2.91
CA LEU A 1 -18.07 -10.62 3.03
C LEU A 1 -17.59 -12.02 3.38
N ARG A 2 -16.87 -12.72 2.48
CA ARG A 2 -16.17 -13.95 2.85
C ARG A 2 -14.78 -13.57 3.37
N CYS A 3 -14.42 -14.05 4.55
CA CYS A 3 -13.07 -13.98 5.07
C CYS A 3 -12.27 -15.13 4.43
N ASP A 4 -11.46 -14.82 3.42
CA ASP A 4 -10.53 -15.77 2.84
C ASP A 4 -9.28 -15.84 3.72
N ARG A 5 -8.96 -17.06 4.16
CA ARG A 5 -7.81 -17.38 5.02
C ARG A 5 -6.57 -17.54 4.14
N ASN A 6 -5.85 -16.46 3.90
CA ASN A 6 -4.50 -16.46 3.35
C ASN A 6 -3.57 -15.81 4.39
N PRO A 7 -2.35 -16.30 4.67
CA PRO A 7 -1.54 -15.80 5.78
C PRO A 7 -1.33 -14.30 5.65
N GLN A 8 -1.80 -13.55 6.65
CA GLN A 8 -2.02 -12.11 6.53
C GLN A 8 -0.73 -11.29 6.58
N TYR A 9 0.37 -11.87 7.08
CA TYR A 9 1.66 -11.23 7.22
C TYR A 9 2.80 -12.26 7.14
N VAL A 10 3.96 -11.81 6.66
CA VAL A 10 5.23 -12.57 6.70
C VAL A 10 6.13 -11.88 7.72
N LEU A 11 6.55 -12.62 8.74
CA LEU A 11 7.62 -12.20 9.65
C LEU A 11 8.96 -12.51 8.97
N GLU A 12 9.73 -11.49 8.68
CA GLU A 12 11.08 -11.65 8.16
C GLU A 12 12.07 -11.98 9.29
N SER A 13 13.20 -12.60 8.95
CA SER A 13 14.21 -13.04 9.93
C SER A 13 14.85 -11.87 10.69
N ASP A 14 14.73 -10.64 10.19
CA ASP A 14 15.18 -9.42 10.86
C ASP A 14 14.16 -8.88 11.88
N GLY A 15 13.04 -9.58 12.06
CA GLY A 15 11.93 -9.19 12.94
C GLY A 15 10.96 -8.20 12.31
N SER A 16 11.16 -7.80 11.05
CA SER A 16 10.22 -6.94 10.33
C SER A 16 8.98 -7.72 9.87
N LEU A 17 7.87 -6.99 9.73
CA LEU A 17 6.59 -7.53 9.32
C LEU A 17 6.25 -7.02 7.94
N ARG A 18 5.86 -7.91 7.05
CA ARG A 18 5.42 -7.56 5.70
C ARG A 18 3.98 -8.01 5.48
N ASN A 19 3.11 -7.08 5.11
CA ASN A 19 1.74 -7.34 4.67
C ASN A 19 1.65 -7.07 3.16
N GLY A 20 0.93 -7.93 2.43
CA GLY A 20 0.66 -7.76 1.00
C GLY A 20 -0.74 -7.18 0.76
N TYR A 21 -0.83 -6.20 -0.13
CA TYR A 21 -2.07 -5.56 -0.57
C TYR A 21 -2.14 -5.56 -2.09
N THR A 22 -3.34 -5.57 -2.63
CA THR A 22 -3.56 -5.38 -4.07
C THR A 22 -4.35 -4.09 -4.25
N LEU A 23 -3.72 -3.11 -4.90
CA LEU A 23 -4.36 -1.86 -5.26
C LEU A 23 -4.79 -1.93 -6.71
N ARG A 24 -6.02 -1.47 -6.99
CA ARG A 24 -6.52 -1.33 -8.35
C ARG A 24 -6.80 0.14 -8.61
N VAL A 25 -5.95 0.76 -9.40
CA VAL A 25 -6.00 2.17 -9.78
C VAL A 25 -6.70 2.26 -11.13
N LEU A 26 -7.87 2.87 -11.18
CA LEU A 26 -8.62 3.10 -12.42
C LEU A 26 -8.49 4.56 -12.82
N ASN A 27 -7.92 4.82 -13.99
CA ASN A 27 -7.98 6.14 -14.61
C ASN A 27 -9.27 6.25 -15.44
N MET A 28 -10.20 7.09 -15.02
CA MET A 28 -11.48 7.33 -15.71
C MET A 28 -11.42 8.50 -16.69
N VAL A 29 -10.23 9.03 -16.94
CA VAL A 29 -10.01 10.18 -17.84
C VAL A 29 -9.34 9.67 -19.12
N PRO A 30 -9.74 10.18 -20.30
CA PRO A 30 -9.23 9.72 -21.60
C PRO A 30 -7.81 10.27 -21.90
N THR A 31 -6.98 10.47 -20.87
CA THR A 31 -5.61 10.96 -20.98
C THR A 31 -4.72 10.21 -19.98
N PRO A 32 -3.47 9.86 -20.34
CA PRO A 32 -2.55 9.22 -19.40
C PRO A 32 -2.33 10.13 -18.20
N ARG A 33 -2.25 9.55 -17.00
CA ARG A 33 -2.05 10.31 -15.76
C ARG A 33 -1.03 9.61 -14.88
N ASP A 34 -0.17 10.42 -14.28
CA ASP A 34 0.73 9.98 -13.24
C ASP A 34 0.08 10.23 -11.89
N VAL A 35 -0.18 9.15 -11.15
CA VAL A 35 -0.73 9.22 -9.80
C VAL A 35 0.33 8.84 -8.79
N ASN A 36 0.39 9.60 -7.70
CA ASN A 36 1.27 9.32 -6.58
C ASN A 36 0.51 8.50 -5.54
N ILE A 37 1.01 7.30 -5.27
CA ILE A 37 0.54 6.45 -4.17
C ILE A 37 1.46 6.70 -2.99
N SER A 38 0.91 7.15 -1.86
CA SER A 38 1.65 7.41 -0.64
C SER A 38 1.07 6.67 0.57
N LEU A 39 1.95 6.33 1.50
CA LEU A 39 1.60 5.68 2.75
C LEU A 39 1.51 6.70 3.88
N VAL A 40 0.31 6.87 4.45
CA VAL A 40 0.03 7.78 5.55
C VAL A 40 -0.32 6.99 6.81
N GLY A 41 0.31 7.35 7.93
CA GLY A 41 0.29 6.56 9.16
C GLY A 41 1.46 5.58 9.22
N LEU A 42 1.39 4.57 10.10
CA LEU A 42 2.45 3.57 10.37
C LEU A 42 3.87 4.17 10.33
N GLU A 43 4.21 4.95 11.35
CA GLU A 43 5.56 5.48 11.57
C GLU A 43 6.64 4.41 11.32
N GLY A 44 7.60 4.73 10.45
CA GLY A 44 8.71 3.84 10.09
C GLY A 44 8.35 2.68 9.14
N ALA A 45 7.13 2.62 8.60
CA ALA A 45 6.77 1.66 7.56
C ALA A 45 7.16 2.17 6.17
N THR A 46 7.62 1.24 5.34
CA THR A 46 7.88 1.43 3.91
C THR A 46 6.95 0.54 3.10
N MET A 47 6.78 0.86 1.81
CA MET A 47 6.14 -0.04 0.87
C MET A 47 7.10 -0.39 -0.27
N ARG A 48 6.87 -1.54 -0.88
CA ARG A 48 7.57 -2.04 -2.06
C ARG A 48 6.55 -2.49 -3.09
N ILE A 49 6.79 -2.11 -4.34
CA ILE A 49 5.99 -2.53 -5.47
C ILE A 49 6.93 -3.26 -6.44
N PRO A 50 6.87 -4.59 -6.55
CA PRO A 50 7.82 -5.37 -7.35
C PRO A 50 7.90 -4.93 -8.81
N GLU A 51 6.79 -4.41 -9.35
CA GLU A 51 6.69 -3.88 -10.70
C GLU A 51 7.58 -2.65 -10.93
N PHE A 52 7.87 -1.87 -9.88
CA PHE A 52 8.80 -0.72 -9.93
C PHE A 52 10.21 -1.07 -9.44
N GLY A 53 10.45 -2.33 -9.06
CA GLY A 53 11.75 -2.85 -8.68
C GLY A 53 11.88 -3.21 -7.20
N LYS A 54 13.12 -3.13 -6.69
CA LYS A 54 13.47 -3.59 -5.34
C LYS A 54 13.58 -2.46 -4.32
N GLU A 55 13.23 -1.23 -4.68
CA GLU A 55 13.32 -0.11 -3.76
C GLU A 55 12.16 -0.12 -2.75
N ASP A 56 12.48 0.25 -1.51
CA ASP A 56 11.51 0.49 -0.46
C ASP A 56 11.32 2.00 -0.33
N ALA A 57 10.10 2.49 -0.53
CA ALA A 57 9.78 3.91 -0.40
C ALA A 57 8.43 4.09 0.31
N ARG A 58 8.12 5.29 0.78
CA ARG A 58 6.79 5.62 1.32
C ARG A 58 5.84 6.19 0.28
N SER A 59 6.35 6.47 -0.92
CA SER A 59 5.58 6.97 -2.06
C SER A 59 6.11 6.38 -3.37
N PHE A 60 5.21 6.09 -4.31
CA PHE A 60 5.55 5.65 -5.66
C PHE A 60 4.66 6.37 -6.68
N THR A 61 5.24 6.81 -7.78
CA THR A 61 4.49 7.32 -8.93
C THR A 61 4.12 6.18 -9.84
N VAL A 62 2.85 6.12 -10.22
CA VAL A 62 2.28 5.09 -11.09
C VAL A 62 1.73 5.74 -12.34
N HIS A 63 2.20 5.27 -13.48
CA HIS A 63 1.63 5.63 -14.77
C HIS A 63 0.33 4.86 -15.00
N ALA A 64 -0.78 5.59 -15.12
CA ALA A 64 -2.09 5.03 -15.37
C ALA A 64 -2.57 5.38 -16.78
N GLU A 65 -2.71 4.36 -17.62
CA GLU A 65 -3.22 4.49 -18.98
C GLU A 65 -4.68 4.98 -19.01
N PRO A 66 -5.09 5.70 -20.06
CA PRO A 66 -6.48 6.15 -20.24
C PRO A 66 -7.48 5.00 -20.17
N ASP A 67 -8.61 5.21 -19.49
CA ASP A 67 -9.72 4.25 -19.37
C ASP A 67 -9.29 2.82 -18.93
N ALA A 68 -8.16 2.72 -18.23
CA ALA A 68 -7.55 1.46 -17.85
C ALA A 68 -7.41 1.33 -16.32
N ALA A 69 -7.55 0.09 -15.85
CA ALA A 69 -7.31 -0.26 -14.46
C ALA A 69 -5.94 -0.92 -14.28
N THR A 70 -5.00 -0.19 -13.70
CA THR A 70 -3.69 -0.71 -13.30
C THR A 70 -3.81 -1.44 -11.97
N THR A 71 -3.47 -2.73 -11.95
CA THR A 71 -3.46 -3.54 -10.72
C THR A 71 -2.03 -3.69 -10.22
N LEU A 72 -1.77 -3.27 -8.99
CA LEU A 72 -0.45 -3.28 -8.37
C LEU A 72 -0.42 -4.11 -7.11
N LYS A 73 0.62 -4.94 -6.97
CA LYS A 73 0.89 -5.64 -5.72
C LYS A 73 1.81 -4.79 -4.85
N VAL A 74 1.29 -4.37 -3.70
CA VAL A 74 2.02 -3.51 -2.77
C VAL A 74 2.33 -4.28 -1.50
N PHE A 75 3.61 -4.33 -1.15
CA PHE A 75 4.08 -4.95 0.07
C PHE A 75 4.46 -3.87 1.06
N VAL A 76 3.71 -3.72 2.15
CA VAL A 76 4.04 -2.79 3.23
C VAL A 76 4.88 -3.54 4.24
N THR A 77 6.09 -3.03 4.50
CA THR A 77 7.02 -3.58 5.49
C THR A 77 7.17 -2.60 6.66
N ARG A 78 7.07 -3.09 7.88
CA ARG A 78 7.21 -2.27 9.09
C ARG A 78 8.02 -3.01 10.14
N LYS A 79 8.91 -2.30 10.84
CA LYS A 79 9.58 -2.84 12.02
C LYS A 79 8.68 -2.73 13.26
N PRO A 80 8.64 -3.74 14.14
CA PRO A 80 7.86 -3.68 15.37
C PRO A 80 8.42 -2.57 16.28
N THR A 81 7.63 -1.52 16.49
CA THR A 81 7.99 -0.34 17.28
C THR A 81 7.32 -0.30 18.66
N GLY A 82 6.72 -1.42 19.11
CA GLY A 82 5.95 -1.51 20.36
C GLY A 82 4.59 -0.80 20.33
N ALA A 83 4.38 0.17 19.43
CA ALA A 83 3.10 0.82 19.21
C ALA A 83 2.13 -0.10 18.44
N ALA A 84 0.93 -0.30 19.00
CA ALA A 84 -0.17 -1.06 18.40
C ALA A 84 -0.90 -0.25 17.31
N ILE A 85 -0.16 0.32 16.35
CA ILE A 85 -0.76 0.91 15.16
C ILE A 85 -1.07 -0.22 14.21
N ASN A 86 -2.36 -0.51 14.06
CA ASN A 86 -2.88 -1.58 13.21
C ASN A 86 -3.57 -1.03 11.96
N GLU A 87 -3.68 0.28 11.80
CA GLU A 87 -4.37 0.90 10.67
C GLU A 87 -3.50 1.97 10.01
N PHE A 88 -3.69 2.11 8.70
CA PHE A 88 -3.04 3.12 7.89
C PHE A 88 -3.89 3.46 6.67
N LEU A 89 -3.46 4.50 5.95
CA LEU A 89 -4.13 4.97 4.76
C LEU A 89 -3.17 4.89 3.58
N PHE A 90 -3.64 4.31 2.48
CA PHE A 90 -3.09 4.58 1.17
C PHE A 90 -3.76 5.83 0.62
N VAL A 91 -2.97 6.84 0.31
CA VAL A 91 -3.45 8.05 -0.35
C VAL A 91 -2.95 8.00 -1.79
N ILE A 92 -3.88 7.93 -2.74
CA ILE A 92 -3.58 8.06 -4.17
C ILE A 92 -4.02 9.45 -4.59
N GLU A 93 -3.09 10.22 -5.13
CA GLU A 93 -3.32 11.60 -5.52
C GLU A 93 -2.76 11.84 -6.92
N ASP A 94 -3.50 12.56 -7.74
CA ASP A 94 -2.99 13.03 -9.03
C ASP A 94 -1.86 14.06 -8.82
N THR A 95 -0.87 14.08 -9.70
CA THR A 95 0.22 15.08 -9.65
C THR A 95 -0.30 16.52 -9.77
N ASP A 96 -1.45 16.71 -10.44
CA ASP A 96 -2.13 18.00 -10.52
C ASP A 96 -3.03 18.31 -9.31
N HIS A 97 -3.04 17.44 -8.28
CA HIS A 97 -3.91 17.52 -7.10
C HIS A 97 -5.41 17.63 -7.38
N ALA A 98 -5.83 17.37 -8.62
CA ALA A 98 -7.23 17.48 -9.04
C ALA A 98 -8.10 16.39 -8.41
N ASP A 99 -7.52 15.20 -8.22
CA ASP A 99 -8.22 14.03 -7.70
C ASP A 99 -7.41 13.36 -6.58
N ARG A 100 -8.09 13.04 -5.48
CA ARG A 100 -7.51 12.31 -4.35
C ARG A 100 -8.44 11.19 -3.89
N ALA A 101 -7.90 9.98 -3.84
CA ALA A 101 -8.55 8.82 -3.26
C ALA A 101 -7.81 8.37 -1.99
N THR A 102 -8.56 7.92 -0.99
CA THR A 102 -7.98 7.44 0.27
C THR A 102 -8.58 6.09 0.63
N TYR A 103 -7.72 5.12 0.87
CA TYR A 103 -8.11 3.75 1.21
C TYR A 103 -7.55 3.37 2.57
N ARG A 104 -8.44 3.02 3.50
CA ARG A 104 -8.05 2.52 4.82
C ARG A 104 -7.69 1.04 4.72
N ALA A 105 -6.54 0.68 5.28
CA ALA A 105 -6.05 -0.68 5.36
C ALA A 105 -5.59 -1.00 6.78
N ALA A 106 -5.75 -2.27 7.17
CA ALA A 106 -5.24 -2.79 8.42
C ALA A 106 -3.89 -3.49 8.20
N PHE A 107 -2.92 -3.18 9.04
CA PHE A 107 -1.62 -3.83 9.09
C PHE A 107 -1.62 -4.91 10.17
N ASN A 108 -1.46 -6.15 9.75
CA ASN A 108 -1.51 -7.30 10.65
C ASN A 108 -0.13 -7.54 11.23
N ALA A 109 -0.07 -7.71 12.55
CA ALA A 109 1.15 -8.00 13.28
C ALA A 109 0.92 -9.18 14.25
N PRO A 110 1.93 -10.04 14.46
CA PRO A 110 1.90 -11.04 15.52
C PRO A 110 1.82 -10.31 16.87
N GLY A 111 0.84 -10.69 17.69
CA GLY A 111 0.54 -10.01 18.95
C GLY A 111 -0.73 -9.15 18.93
N GLY A 112 -1.54 -9.21 17.86
CA GLY A 112 -2.94 -8.80 17.93
C GLY A 112 -3.71 -9.70 18.91
N ILE A 113 -3.60 -9.41 20.20
CA ILE A 113 -4.36 -10.07 21.25
C ILE A 113 -5.82 -9.63 21.10
N LYS A 114 -6.65 -10.63 20.79
CA LYS A 114 -8.10 -10.80 21.01
C LYS A 114 -8.91 -9.61 21.50
#